data_AF-A0A7V9WPF2-F1
#
_entry.id   AF-A0A7V9WPF2-F1
#
_cell.length_a   1.000
_cell.length_b   1.000
_cell.length_c   1.000
_cell.angle_alpha   90.00
_cell.angle_beta   90.00
_cell.angle_gamma   90.00
#
_symmetry.space_group_name_H-M   'P 1'
#
loop_
_entity.id
_entity.type
_entity.pdbx_description
1 polymer ?
#
loop_
_entity_poly.entity_id
_entity_poly.type
_entity_poly.pdbx_seq_one_letter_code
_entity_poly.pdbx_strand_id
1 'polypeptide(L)' 'FDLTVAVVADEEVRAERAGARGHAALEERTSRQLTQEEKAERATVVVANDAGLEELKANLAGALERMES' A
#
# COMPACT_ATOMS: atom_id res chain seq x y z
N PHE A 1 -16.40 -9.14 -1.27
CA PHE A 1 -15.62 -8.63 -2.40
C PHE A 1 -15.11 -9.83 -3.17
N ASP A 2 -15.08 -9.74 -4.50
CA ASP A 2 -14.61 -10.82 -5.37
C ASP A 2 -13.07 -10.85 -5.45
N LEU A 3 -12.43 -9.69 -5.26
CA LEU A 3 -10.99 -9.51 -5.23
C LEU A 3 -10.61 -8.47 -4.16
N THR A 4 -9.42 -8.60 -3.59
CA THR A 4 -8.83 -7.60 -2.68
C THR A 4 -7.51 -7.10 -3.23
N VAL A 5 -7.32 -5.78 -3.21
CA VAL A 5 -6.07 -5.12 -3.61
C VAL A 5 -5.45 -4.48 -2.37
N ALA A 6 -4.24 -4.89 -2.00
CA ALA A 6 -3.45 -4.23 -0.98
C ALA A 6 -2.40 -3.34 -1.63
N VAL A 7 -2.49 -2.03 -1.40
CA VAL A 7 -1.42 -1.09 -1.72
C VAL A 7 -0.54 -0.97 -0.49
N VAL A 8 0.68 -1.49 -0.59
CA VAL A 8 1.65 -1.54 0.51
C VAL A 8 2.83 -0.62 0.22
N ALA A 9 3.46 -0.14 1.29
CA ALA A 9 4.72 0.58 1.22
C ALA A 9 5.49 0.36 2.52
N ASP A 10 6.81 0.37 2.45
CA ASP A 10 7.71 0.28 3.59
C ASP A 10 7.38 1.30 4.66
N GLU A 11 7.55 0.90 5.92
CA GLU A 11 7.14 1.72 7.06
C GLU A 11 7.92 3.05 7.13
N GLU A 12 9.18 3.06 6.70
CA GLU A 12 9.99 4.29 6.59
C GLU A 12 9.38 5.28 5.59
N VAL A 13 9.00 4.80 4.40
CA VAL A 13 8.35 5.60 3.35
C VAL A 13 7.00 6.11 3.84
N ARG A 14 6.25 5.29 4.58
CA ARG A 14 4.96 5.68 5.17
C ARG A 14 5.12 6.75 6.25
N ALA A 15 6.11 6.61 7.12
CA ALA A 15 6.42 7.55 8.19
C ALA A 15 6.83 8.92 7.62
N GLU A 16 7.73 8.95 6.63
CA GLU A 16 8.15 10.17 5.94
C GLU A 16 6.94 10.90 5.34
N ARG A 17 6.12 10.18 4.56
CA ARG A 17 4.94 10.75 3.89
C ARG A 17 3.87 11.22 4.88
N ALA A 18 3.70 10.53 6.01
CA ALA A 18 2.77 10.94 7.06
C ALA A 18 3.26 12.20 7.79
N GLY A 19 4.56 12.28 8.08
CA GLY A 19 5.21 13.45 8.66
C GLY A 19 5.04 14.68 7.77
N ALA A 20 5.30 14.55 6.46
CA ALA A 20 5.10 15.63 5.49
C ALA A 20 3.65 16.14 5.42
N ARG A 21 2.66 15.28 5.75
CA ARG A 21 1.24 15.63 5.78
C ARG A 21 0.75 16.15 7.14
N GLY A 22 1.65 16.37 8.11
CA GLY A 22 1.30 16.84 9.45
C GLY A 22 0.40 15.88 10.23
N HIS A 23 0.42 14.58 9.91
CA HIS A 23 -0.44 13.60 10.56
C HIS A 23 0.20 13.09 11.85
N ALA A 24 -0.05 13.79 12.96
CA ALA A 24 0.50 13.51 14.29
C ALA A 24 -0.05 12.25 15.00
N ALA A 25 -0.93 11.47 14.36
CA ALA A 25 -1.59 10.29 14.95
C ALA A 25 -1.37 9.00 14.14
N LEU A 26 -0.25 8.90 13.40
CA LEU A 26 0.05 7.74 12.56
C LEU A 26 0.20 6.47 13.40
N GLU A 27 1.07 6.48 14.41
CA GLU A 27 1.34 5.31 15.27
C GLU A 27 0.07 4.76 15.95
N GLU A 28 -0.76 5.64 16.52
CA GLU A 28 -1.98 5.20 17.21
C GLU A 28 -2.94 4.48 16.24
N ARG A 29 -3.00 4.93 14.99
CA ARG A 29 -3.83 4.31 13.94
C ARG A 29 -3.20 3.04 13.37
N THR A 30 -1.87 3.01 13.23
CA THR A 30 -1.15 1.83 12.73
C THR A 30 -1.21 0.69 13.73
N SER A 31 -1.17 0.96 15.03
CA SER A 31 -1.22 -0.06 16.10
C SER A 31 -2.49 -0.92 16.13
N ARG A 32 -3.58 -0.45 15.52
CA ARG A 32 -4.87 -1.15 15.44
C ARG A 32 -5.13 -1.78 14.06
N GLN A 33 -4.17 -1.65 13.15
CA GLN A 33 -4.27 -2.18 11.79
C GLN A 33 -3.32 -3.36 11.61
N LEU A 34 -3.63 -4.21 10.63
CA LEU A 34 -2.69 -5.19 10.13
C LEU A 34 -1.43 -4.52 9.59
N THR A 35 -0.30 -5.20 9.76
CA THR A 35 0.98 -4.80 9.16
C THR A 35 0.86 -4.79 7.63
N GLN A 36 1.82 -4.16 6.96
CA GLN A 36 1.87 -4.17 5.49
C GLN A 36 2.07 -5.58 4.94
N GLU A 37 2.91 -6.37 5.62
CA GLU A 37 3.14 -7.78 5.31
C GLU A 37 1.84 -8.59 5.44
N GLU A 38 1.13 -8.45 6.57
CA GLU A 38 -0.16 -9.14 6.76
C GLU A 38 -1.22 -8.71 5.74
N LYS A 39 -1.19 -7.46 5.27
CA LYS A 39 -2.07 -6.99 4.20
C LYS A 39 -1.70 -7.62 2.86
N ALA A 40 -0.40 -7.71 2.56
CA ALA A 40 0.10 -8.32 1.33
C ALA A 40 -0.25 -9.81 1.27
N GLU A 41 -0.05 -10.56 2.36
CA GLU A 41 -0.37 -11.99 2.43
C GLU A 41 -1.86 -12.29 2.25
N ARG A 42 -2.74 -11.39 2.72
CA ARG A 42 -4.20 -11.59 2.67
C ARG A 42 -4.84 -11.07 1.38
N ALA A 43 -4.11 -10.32 0.56
CA ALA A 43 -4.66 -9.71 -0.64
C ALA A 43 -4.59 -10.64 -1.85
N THR A 44 -5.58 -10.56 -2.73
CA THR A 44 -5.50 -11.25 -4.03
C THR A 44 -4.45 -10.60 -4.93
N VAL A 45 -4.32 -9.28 -4.84
CA VAL A 45 -3.35 -8.50 -5.62
C VAL A 45 -2.62 -7.54 -4.69
N VAL A 46 -1.30 -7.48 -4.82
CA VAL A 46 -0.43 -6.58 -4.05
C VAL A 46 0.20 -5.57 -4.99
N VAL A 47 0.18 -4.30 -4.60
CA VAL A 47 0.79 -3.19 -5.33
C VAL A 47 1.76 -2.48 -4.40
N ALA A 48 3.05 -2.51 -4.76
CA ALA A 48 4.11 -1.80 -4.05
C ALA A 48 4.11 -0.30 -4.40
N ASN A 49 4.20 0.54 -3.37
CA ASN A 49 4.20 2.01 -3.44
C ASN A 49 5.42 2.60 -2.70
N ASP A 50 6.56 1.92 -2.81
CA ASP A 50 7.83 2.36 -2.21
C ASP A 50 8.49 3.46 -3.04
N ALA A 51 8.27 3.40 -4.35
CA ALA A 51 8.88 4.30 -5.31
C ALA A 51 8.03 5.55 -5.61
N GLY A 52 8.37 6.21 -6.72
CA GLY A 52 7.69 7.41 -7.22
C GLY A 52 6.37 7.12 -7.94
N LEU A 53 5.68 8.20 -8.30
CA LEU A 53 4.35 8.16 -8.91
C LEU A 53 4.29 7.34 -10.22
N GLU A 54 5.31 7.47 -11.08
CA GLU A 54 5.32 6.78 -12.38
C GLU A 54 5.44 5.27 -12.22
N GLU A 55 6.24 4.80 -11.25
CA GLU A 55 6.37 3.39 -10.95
C GLU A 55 5.10 2.84 -10.30
N LEU A 56 4.47 3.60 -9.40
CA LEU A 56 3.17 3.25 -8.85
C LEU A 56 2.12 3.08 -9.95
N LYS A 57 2.09 3.98 -10.94
CA LYS A 57 1.18 3.87 -12.10
C LYS A 57 1.46 2.61 -12.91
N ALA A 58 2.72 2.29 -13.17
CA ALA A 58 3.10 1.08 -13.89
C ALA A 58 2.68 -0.19 -13.12
N ASN A 59 2.91 -0.22 -11.80
CA ASN A 59 2.52 -1.32 -10.93
C ASN A 59 0.99 -1.51 -10.89
N LEU A 60 0.23 -0.41 -10.83
CA LEU A 60 -1.23 -0.43 -10.89
C LEU A 60 -1.74 -0.90 -12.25
N ALA A 61 -1.15 -0.44 -13.35
CA ALA A 61 -1.55 -0.87 -14.69
C ALA A 61 -1.40 -2.38 -14.84
N GLY A 62 -0.23 -2.92 -14.47
CA GLY A 62 -0.02 -4.38 -14.51
C GLY A 62 -0.91 -5.14 -13.53
N ALA A 63 -1.30 -4.55 -12.39
CA ALA A 63 -2.24 -5.17 -11.46
C ALA A 63 -3.65 -5.27 -12.07
N LEU A 64 -4.11 -4.20 -12.74
CA LEU A 64 -5.41 -4.18 -13.42
C LEU A 64 -5.47 -5.18 -14.58
N GLU A 65 -4.42 -5.26 -15.40
CA GLU A 65 -4.35 -6.24 -16.49
C GLU A 65 -4.51 -7.68 -16.00
N ARG A 66 -3.94 -8.02 -14.83
CA ARG A 66 -4.08 -9.35 -14.22
C ARG A 66 -5.48 -9.63 -13.66
N MET A 67 -6.25 -8.59 -13.35
CA MET A 67 -7.60 -8.71 -12.82
C MET A 67 -8.65 -8.81 -13.93
N GLU A 68 -8.35 -8.28 -15.11
CA GLU A 68 -9.22 -8.32 -16.30
C GLU A 68 -9.01 -9.58 -17.16
N SER A 69 -7.98 -10.38 -16.87
CA SER A 69 -7.66 -11.64 -17.56
C SER A 69 -8.30 -12.86 -16.91
#